data_AF-A0A7H0M7W1-F1
#
_entry.id   AF-A0A7H0M7W1-F1
#
_cell.length_a   1.000
_cell.length_b   1.000
_cell.length_c   1.000
_cell.angle_alpha   90.00
_cell.angle_beta   90.00
_cell.angle_gamma   90.00
#
_symmetry.space_group_name_H-M   'P 1'
#
loop_
_entity.id
_entity.type
_entity.pdbx_description
1 polymer ?
#
loop_
_entity_poly.entity_id
_entity_poly.type
_entity_poly.pdbx_seq_one_letter_code
_entity_poly.pdbx_strand_id
1 'polypeptide(L)'
;MTLEPDLKKNAKFSNESEVAAFNETLKKMALSKDANYIEIMLSYLDDDCEYGDVMKNIIGTAETFEVCSYINAVVHVIDDLKEKAPDWLEVIHYRITNSKPHTEAYKEKLRLLNYPEYLVKYLKDFLDANPEKFSEVEYILSENP
;
A
#
# COMPACT_ATOMS: atom_id res chain seq x y z
N MET A 1 -8.28 22.76 1.17
CA MET A 1 -9.23 22.01 2.02
C MET A 1 -8.67 20.60 2.12
N THR A 2 -8.38 20.11 3.32
CA THR A 2 -7.87 18.74 3.49
C THR A 2 -9.03 17.77 3.29
N LEU A 3 -8.83 16.70 2.53
CA LEU A 3 -9.87 15.71 2.22
C LEU A 3 -9.99 14.61 3.29
N GLU A 4 -9.01 14.53 4.18
CA GLU A 4 -8.95 13.53 5.26
C GLU A 4 -10.17 13.53 6.20
N PRO A 5 -10.72 14.68 6.63
CA PRO A 5 -11.92 14.69 7.48
C PRO A 5 -13.15 14.06 6.80
N ASP A 6 -13.31 14.27 5.49
CA ASP A 6 -14.40 13.69 4.71
C ASP A 6 -14.21 12.18 4.55
N LEU A 7 -12.96 11.71 4.38
CA LEU A 7 -12.65 10.29 4.32
C LEU A 7 -12.98 9.62 5.67
N LYS A 8 -12.50 10.19 6.77
CA LYS A 8 -12.73 9.70 8.14
C LYS A 8 -14.20 9.61 8.50
N LYS A 9 -15.00 10.60 8.09
CA LYS A 9 -16.45 10.65 8.37
C LYS A 9 -17.19 9.43 7.80
N ASN A 10 -16.72 8.90 6.68
CA ASN A 10 -17.39 7.84 5.93
C ASN A 10 -16.73 6.46 6.07
N ALA A 11 -15.67 6.35 6.90
CA ALA A 11 -14.87 5.13 7.06
C ALA A 11 -15.55 4.03 7.90
N LYS A 12 -16.76 4.27 8.43
CA LYS A 12 -17.53 3.26 9.18
C LYS A 12 -18.28 2.30 8.26
N PHE A 13 -18.51 2.70 7.01
CA PHE A 13 -19.21 1.91 6.00
C PHE A 13 -20.58 1.38 6.47
N SER A 14 -21.29 2.13 7.30
CA SER A 14 -22.53 1.68 7.95
C SER A 14 -23.71 1.53 6.98
N ASN A 15 -23.57 2.08 5.76
CA ASN A 15 -24.56 2.05 4.69
C ASN A 15 -23.90 2.35 3.34
N GLU A 16 -24.62 2.10 2.24
CA GLU A 16 -24.12 2.33 0.87
C GLU A 16 -23.75 3.80 0.60
N SER A 17 -24.41 4.76 1.26
CA SER A 17 -24.10 6.18 1.08
C SER A 17 -22.73 6.54 1.68
N GLU A 18 -22.35 5.94 2.82
CA GLU A 18 -21.01 6.11 3.40
C GLU A 18 -19.95 5.49 2.50
N VAL A 19 -20.18 4.26 1.99
CA VAL A 19 -19.27 3.61 1.03
C VAL A 19 -19.08 4.47 -0.22
N ALA A 20 -20.17 4.99 -0.80
CA ALA A 20 -20.10 5.86 -1.97
C ALA A 20 -19.32 7.15 -1.67
N ALA A 21 -19.61 7.81 -0.55
CA ALA A 21 -18.94 9.05 -0.15
C ALA A 21 -17.44 8.85 0.14
N PHE A 22 -17.06 7.72 0.74
CA PHE A 22 -15.67 7.35 0.96
C PHE A 22 -14.94 7.17 -0.38
N ASN A 23 -15.50 6.38 -1.30
CA ASN A 23 -14.91 6.15 -2.62
C ASN A 23 -14.81 7.44 -3.45
N GLU A 24 -15.80 8.33 -3.38
CA GLU A 24 -15.70 9.65 -4.02
C GLU A 24 -14.61 10.53 -3.40
N THR A 25 -14.35 10.38 -2.10
CA THR A 25 -13.27 11.11 -1.43
C THR A 25 -11.90 10.57 -1.84
N LEU A 26 -11.72 9.25 -1.94
CA LEU A 26 -10.52 8.62 -2.49
C LEU A 26 -10.19 9.15 -3.90
N LYS A 27 -11.20 9.22 -4.78
CA LYS A 27 -11.03 9.76 -6.14
C LYS A 27 -10.56 11.22 -6.12
N LYS A 28 -11.14 12.06 -5.27
CA LYS A 28 -10.74 13.48 -5.14
C LYS A 28 -9.29 13.60 -4.66
N MET A 29 -8.87 12.77 -3.72
CA MET A 29 -7.49 12.73 -3.25
C MET A 29 -6.53 12.29 -4.36
N ALA A 30 -6.88 11.28 -5.16
CA ALA A 30 -6.08 10.88 -6.32
C ALA A 30 -5.99 11.96 -7.41
N LEU A 31 -7.08 12.72 -7.62
CA LEU A 31 -7.12 13.83 -8.57
C LEU A 31 -6.30 15.05 -8.12
N SER A 32 -6.09 15.23 -6.82
CA SER A 32 -5.27 16.35 -6.32
C SER A 32 -3.77 16.15 -6.59
N LYS A 33 -3.34 14.91 -6.89
CA LYS A 33 -1.93 14.52 -7.10
C LYS A 33 -1.01 14.86 -5.92
N ASP A 34 -1.58 15.01 -4.73
CA ASP A 34 -0.83 15.22 -3.49
C ASP A 34 -0.45 13.85 -2.92
N ALA A 35 0.83 13.49 -3.05
CA ALA A 35 1.35 12.19 -2.64
C ALA A 35 1.20 11.92 -1.13
N ASN A 36 1.01 12.96 -0.30
CA ASN A 36 0.76 12.78 1.13
C ASN A 36 -0.56 12.03 1.40
N TYR A 37 -1.50 12.03 0.43
CA TYR A 37 -2.73 11.26 0.59
C TYR A 37 -2.52 9.75 0.44
N ILE A 38 -1.41 9.27 -0.15
CA ILE A 38 -1.21 7.83 -0.34
C ILE A 38 -1.14 7.12 1.02
N GLU A 39 -0.33 7.64 1.95
CA GLU A 39 -0.23 7.09 3.31
C GLU A 39 -1.57 7.15 4.05
N ILE A 40 -2.28 8.27 3.91
CA ILE A 40 -3.63 8.44 4.49
C ILE A 40 -4.57 7.37 3.93
N MET A 41 -4.60 7.14 2.62
CA MET A 41 -5.44 6.10 2.00
C MET A 41 -5.11 4.72 2.57
N LEU A 42 -3.83 4.34 2.53
CA LEU A 42 -3.40 3.01 2.97
C LEU A 42 -3.67 2.76 4.46
N SER A 43 -3.64 3.80 5.30
CA SER A 43 -3.97 3.69 6.74
C SER A 43 -5.40 3.21 7.04
N TYR A 44 -6.31 3.28 6.07
CA TYR A 44 -7.69 2.77 6.20
C TYR A 44 -7.84 1.28 5.88
N LEU A 45 -6.78 0.60 5.45
CA LEU A 45 -6.82 -0.86 5.28
C LEU A 45 -7.08 -1.54 6.62
N ASP A 46 -7.93 -2.56 6.59
CA ASP A 46 -8.45 -3.24 7.76
C ASP A 46 -8.89 -4.65 7.37
N ASP A 47 -8.25 -5.67 7.94
CA ASP A 47 -8.54 -7.08 7.66
C ASP A 47 -9.91 -7.50 8.21
N ASP A 48 -10.38 -6.84 9.28
CA ASP A 48 -11.68 -7.12 9.90
C ASP A 48 -12.85 -6.43 9.15
N CYS A 49 -12.58 -5.67 8.10
CA CYS A 49 -13.61 -4.97 7.34
C CYS A 49 -14.39 -5.91 6.42
N GLU A 50 -15.71 -5.99 6.61
CA GLU A 50 -16.60 -6.78 5.74
C GLU A 50 -16.66 -6.26 4.28
N TYR A 51 -16.19 -5.03 4.03
CA TYR A 51 -16.22 -4.37 2.72
C TYR A 51 -14.90 -4.55 1.97
N GLY A 52 -14.51 -5.79 1.67
CA GLY A 52 -13.25 -6.09 0.99
C GLY A 52 -13.05 -5.40 -0.38
N ASP A 53 -14.13 -5.07 -1.09
CA ASP A 53 -14.02 -4.30 -2.34
C ASP A 53 -13.64 -2.83 -2.12
N VAL A 54 -13.98 -2.24 -0.96
CA VAL A 54 -13.49 -0.91 -0.59
C VAL A 54 -12.00 -0.96 -0.31
N MET A 55 -11.50 -2.00 0.37
CA MET A 55 -10.07 -2.19 0.62
C MET A 55 -9.27 -2.34 -0.68
N LYS A 56 -9.77 -3.13 -1.63
CA LYS A 56 -9.19 -3.20 -2.98
C LYS A 56 -9.22 -1.84 -3.69
N ASN A 57 -10.28 -1.05 -3.51
CA ASN A 57 -10.39 0.27 -4.12
C ASN A 57 -9.41 1.28 -3.49
N ILE A 58 -9.14 1.19 -2.19
CA ILE A 58 -8.09 1.96 -1.50
C ILE A 58 -6.75 1.71 -2.18
N ILE A 59 -6.34 0.45 -2.28
CA ILE A 59 -5.06 0.06 -2.91
C ILE A 59 -5.04 0.51 -4.38
N GLY A 60 -6.08 0.18 -5.15
CA GLY A 60 -6.15 0.54 -6.56
C GLY A 60 -6.14 2.05 -6.80
N THR A 61 -6.70 2.85 -5.89
CA THR A 61 -6.64 4.32 -5.98
C THR A 61 -5.25 4.85 -5.64
N ALA A 62 -4.61 4.31 -4.60
CA ALA A 62 -3.24 4.64 -4.24
C ALA A 62 -2.23 4.31 -5.37
N GLU A 63 -2.45 3.22 -6.10
CA GLU A 63 -1.66 2.80 -7.26
C GLU A 63 -1.78 3.76 -8.47
N THR A 64 -2.74 4.69 -8.48
CA THR A 64 -2.88 5.69 -9.57
C THR A 64 -1.91 6.88 -9.45
N PHE A 65 -1.17 6.96 -8.33
CA PHE A 65 -0.11 7.94 -8.13
C PHE A 65 1.17 7.52 -8.87
N GLU A 66 2.17 8.39 -8.85
CA GLU A 66 3.48 8.06 -9.39
C GLU A 66 4.11 6.91 -8.59
N VAL A 67 4.78 5.98 -9.30
CA VAL A 67 5.27 4.71 -8.75
C VAL A 67 6.18 4.91 -7.55
N CYS A 68 7.17 5.81 -7.64
CA CYS A 68 8.09 6.06 -6.53
C CYS A 68 7.37 6.66 -5.31
N SER A 69 6.37 7.52 -5.54
CA SER A 69 5.53 8.09 -4.50
C SER A 69 4.70 7.03 -3.78
N TYR A 70 4.13 6.07 -4.54
CA TYR A 70 3.41 4.93 -3.98
C TYR A 70 4.32 4.02 -3.16
N ILE A 71 5.49 3.64 -3.70
CA ILE A 71 6.47 2.81 -3.00
C ILE A 71 6.98 3.49 -1.73
N ASN A 72 7.23 4.81 -1.76
CA ASN A 72 7.61 5.57 -0.57
C ASN A 72 6.58 5.45 0.54
N ALA A 73 5.30 5.64 0.20
CA ALA A 73 4.20 5.54 1.16
C ALA A 73 4.06 4.12 1.73
N VAL A 74 4.13 3.09 0.87
CA VAL A 74 4.10 1.68 1.31
C VAL A 74 5.19 1.38 2.34
N VAL A 75 6.42 1.81 2.08
CA VAL A 75 7.55 1.61 3.00
C VAL A 75 7.34 2.30 4.36
N HIS A 76 6.65 3.44 4.38
CA HIS A 76 6.36 4.16 5.63
C HIS A 76 5.24 3.51 6.45
N VAL A 77 4.26 2.87 5.81
CA VAL A 77 3.10 2.28 6.52
C VAL A 77 3.27 0.79 6.84
N ILE A 78 4.40 0.16 6.48
CA ILE A 78 4.61 -1.29 6.67
C ILE A 78 4.43 -1.72 8.12
N ASP A 79 5.03 -1.02 9.08
CA ASP A 79 4.96 -1.45 10.48
C ASP A 79 3.52 -1.32 11.02
N ASP A 80 2.84 -0.21 10.71
CA ASP A 80 1.44 0.01 11.10
C ASP A 80 0.51 -1.05 10.48
N LEU A 81 0.67 -1.34 9.19
CA LEU A 81 -0.16 -2.33 8.50
C LEU A 81 0.19 -3.77 8.89
N LYS A 82 1.42 -4.06 9.28
CA LYS A 82 1.81 -5.40 9.76
C LYS A 82 1.05 -5.78 11.02
N GLU A 83 0.75 -4.80 11.87
CA GLU A 83 -0.06 -5.02 13.09
C GLU A 83 -1.56 -4.96 12.81
N LYS A 84 -2.00 -4.00 11.98
CA LYS A 84 -3.43 -3.70 11.79
C LYS A 84 -4.09 -4.54 10.71
N ALA A 85 -3.43 -4.74 9.58
CA ALA A 85 -4.01 -5.33 8.37
C ALA A 85 -2.96 -6.16 7.58
N PRO A 86 -2.37 -7.21 8.20
CA PRO A 86 -1.36 -8.04 7.57
C PRO A 86 -1.81 -8.69 6.25
N ASP A 87 -3.09 -9.09 6.12
CA ASP A 87 -3.58 -9.73 4.88
C ASP A 87 -3.63 -8.70 3.74
N TRP A 88 -4.08 -7.47 4.00
CA TRP A 88 -4.04 -6.40 3.00
C TRP A 88 -2.61 -5.93 2.68
N LEU A 89 -1.70 -5.96 3.67
CA LEU A 89 -0.29 -5.67 3.44
C LEU A 89 0.36 -6.71 2.52
N GLU A 90 -0.01 -7.98 2.66
CA GLU A 90 0.39 -9.06 1.76
C GLU A 90 -0.17 -8.82 0.34
N VAL A 91 -1.44 -8.43 0.21
CA VAL A 91 -2.05 -8.07 -1.09
C VAL A 91 -1.29 -6.94 -1.79
N ILE A 92 -0.86 -5.91 -1.05
CA ILE A 92 -0.02 -4.82 -1.58
C ILE A 92 1.28 -5.38 -2.16
N HIS A 93 1.99 -6.22 -1.41
CA HIS A 93 3.28 -6.76 -1.85
C HIS A 93 3.13 -7.78 -2.99
N TYR A 94 2.01 -8.52 -3.04
CA TYR A 94 1.68 -9.38 -4.17
C TYR A 94 1.47 -8.56 -5.46
N ARG A 95 0.84 -7.39 -5.37
CA ARG A 95 0.65 -6.47 -6.52
C ARG A 95 1.96 -5.82 -6.96
N ILE A 96 2.79 -5.39 -6.01
CA ILE A 96 4.12 -4.83 -6.26
C ILE A 96 4.98 -5.85 -7.02
N THR A 97 5.10 -7.07 -6.48
CA THR A 97 5.93 -8.12 -7.09
C THR A 97 5.41 -8.53 -8.47
N ASN A 98 4.11 -8.46 -8.72
CA ASN A 98 3.53 -8.71 -10.05
C ASN A 98 3.78 -7.59 -11.08
N SER A 99 4.44 -6.49 -10.70
CA SER A 99 4.59 -5.32 -11.56
C SER A 99 6.03 -4.86 -11.63
N LYS A 100 6.68 -5.12 -12.77
CA LYS A 100 8.09 -4.77 -13.00
C LYS A 100 8.44 -3.31 -12.60
N PRO A 101 7.67 -2.27 -12.98
CA PRO A 101 7.96 -0.90 -12.55
C PRO A 101 7.94 -0.71 -11.02
N HIS A 102 7.04 -1.39 -10.32
CA HIS A 102 6.94 -1.31 -8.87
C HIS A 102 8.08 -2.08 -8.19
N THR A 103 8.42 -3.27 -8.69
CA THR A 103 9.57 -4.06 -8.22
C THR A 103 10.88 -3.28 -8.38
N GLU A 104 11.09 -2.62 -9.54
CA GLU A 104 12.26 -1.77 -9.78
C GLU A 104 12.32 -0.57 -8.80
N ALA A 105 11.20 0.13 -8.63
CA ALA A 105 11.14 1.26 -7.69
C ALA A 105 11.34 0.84 -6.23
N TYR A 106 10.83 -0.33 -5.83
CA TYR A 106 11.04 -0.87 -4.48
C TYR A 106 12.51 -1.21 -4.24
N LYS A 107 13.17 -1.88 -5.19
CA LYS A 107 14.62 -2.15 -5.12
C LYS A 107 15.40 -0.86 -4.91
N GLU A 108 15.14 0.16 -5.72
CA GLU A 108 15.83 1.45 -5.59
C GLU A 108 15.55 2.12 -4.25
N LYS A 109 14.32 2.04 -3.75
CA LYS A 109 13.96 2.56 -2.42
C LYS A 109 14.74 1.86 -1.31
N LEU A 110 14.83 0.53 -1.32
CA LEU A 110 15.65 -0.22 -0.33
C LEU A 110 17.12 0.15 -0.40
N ARG A 111 17.67 0.26 -1.62
CA ARG A 111 19.05 0.67 -1.84
C ARG A 111 19.32 2.06 -1.25
N LEU A 112 18.42 3.03 -1.49
CA LEU A 112 18.53 4.39 -0.93
C LEU A 112 18.43 4.43 0.60
N LEU A 113 17.69 3.51 1.20
CA LEU A 113 17.56 3.36 2.65
C LEU A 113 18.67 2.50 3.28
N ASN A 114 19.60 1.98 2.49
CA ASN A 114 20.62 1.01 2.90
C ASN A 114 20.03 -0.23 3.58
N TYR A 115 18.98 -0.80 2.99
CA TYR A 115 18.39 -2.10 3.37
C TYR A 115 18.08 -2.22 4.87
N PRO A 116 17.15 -1.40 5.41
CA PRO A 116 16.85 -1.40 6.83
C PRO A 116 16.30 -2.76 7.27
N GLU A 117 16.76 -3.25 8.42
CA GLU A 117 16.53 -4.62 8.90
C GLU A 117 15.04 -4.99 8.96
N TYR A 118 14.18 -4.07 9.38
CA TYR A 118 12.74 -4.31 9.49
C TYR A 118 12.08 -4.60 8.13
N LEU A 119 12.44 -3.87 7.07
CA LEU A 119 11.94 -4.10 5.71
C LEU A 119 12.48 -5.41 5.13
N VAL A 120 13.78 -5.65 5.30
CA VAL A 120 14.41 -6.89 4.83
C VAL A 120 13.78 -8.10 5.52
N LYS A 121 13.54 -8.01 6.82
CA LYS A 121 12.85 -9.05 7.59
C LYS A 121 11.42 -9.23 7.08
N TYR A 122 10.66 -8.15 6.89
CA TYR A 122 9.30 -8.24 6.36
C TYR A 122 9.26 -8.94 4.99
N LEU A 123 10.16 -8.57 4.06
CA LEU A 123 10.19 -9.19 2.73
C LEU A 123 10.55 -10.67 2.75
N LYS A 124 11.40 -11.09 3.70
CA LYS A 124 11.69 -12.52 3.94
C LYS A 124 10.48 -13.24 4.55
N ASP A 125 9.82 -12.65 5.54
CA ASP A 125 8.59 -13.19 6.14
C ASP A 125 7.50 -13.36 5.03
N PHE A 126 7.36 -12.37 4.13
CA PHE A 126 6.45 -12.42 2.98
C PHE A 126 6.81 -13.54 2.00
N LEU A 127 8.11 -13.71 1.69
CA LEU A 127 8.60 -14.76 0.80
C LEU A 127 8.39 -16.17 1.38
N ASP A 128 8.58 -16.34 2.70
CA ASP A 128 8.34 -17.62 3.36
C ASP A 128 6.86 -18.05 3.24
N ALA A 129 5.93 -17.09 3.25
CA ALA A 129 4.51 -17.32 3.02
C ALA A 129 4.16 -17.49 1.52
N ASN A 130 4.93 -16.85 0.62
CA ASN A 130 4.66 -16.76 -0.82
C ASN A 130 5.89 -17.20 -1.66
N PRO A 131 6.28 -18.48 -1.60
CA PRO A 131 7.53 -18.97 -2.23
C PRO A 131 7.55 -18.81 -3.76
N GLU A 132 6.40 -18.68 -4.41
CA GLU A 132 6.31 -18.39 -5.85
C GLU A 132 6.80 -16.98 -6.23
N LYS A 133 6.99 -16.08 -5.25
CA LYS A 133 7.54 -14.72 -5.42
C LYS A 133 9.06 -14.63 -5.28
N PHE A 134 9.75 -15.78 -5.19
CA PHE A 134 11.19 -15.84 -4.97
C PHE A 134 11.99 -14.94 -5.91
N SER A 135 11.72 -14.99 -7.22
CA SER A 135 12.49 -14.25 -8.21
C SER A 135 12.40 -12.73 -8.01
N GLU A 136 11.21 -12.24 -7.72
CA GLU A 136 10.92 -10.82 -7.54
C GLU A 136 11.48 -10.29 -6.22
N VAL A 137 11.32 -11.04 -5.13
CA VAL A 137 11.81 -10.66 -3.81
C VAL A 137 13.34 -10.69 -3.76
N GLU A 138 13.98 -11.71 -4.32
CA GLU A 138 15.45 -11.77 -4.44
C GLU A 138 15.98 -10.62 -5.30
N TYR A 139 15.29 -10.27 -6.39
CA TYR A 139 15.65 -9.11 -7.19
C TYR A 139 15.57 -7.81 -6.38
N ILE A 140 14.50 -7.60 -5.60
CA ILE A 140 14.34 -6.44 -4.70
C ILE A 140 15.46 -6.37 -3.65
N LEU A 141 15.83 -7.51 -3.06
CA LEU A 141 16.85 -7.60 -2.02
C LEU A 141 18.30 -7.59 -2.56
N SER A 142 18.50 -7.77 -3.86
CA SER A 142 19.83 -7.77 -4.45
C SER A 142 20.50 -6.39 -4.39
N GLU A 143 21.78 -6.36 -3.97
CA GLU A 143 22.60 -5.13 -3.88
C GLU A 143 23.22 -4.71 -5.23
N ASN A 144 23.15 -5.57 -6.26
CA ASN A 144 23.76 -5.32 -7.56
C ASN A 144 22.76 -4.63 -8.51
N PRO A 145 23.16 -3.57 -9.25
CA PRO A 145 22.32 -2.90 -10.24
C PRO A 145 21.85 -3.84 -11.36
#